data_AF-A0A8T4JM75-F1
#
_entry.id   AF-A0A8T4JM75-F1
#
_cell.length_a   1.000
_cell.length_b   1.000
_cell.length_c   1.000
_cell.angle_alpha   90.00
_cell.angle_beta   90.00
_cell.angle_gamma   90.00
#
_symmetry.space_group_name_H-M   'P 1'
#
loop_
_entity.id
_entity.type
_entity.pdbx_description
1 polymer ?
#
loop_
_entity_poly.entity_id
_entity_poly.type
_entity_poly.pdbx_seq_one_letter_code
_entity_poly.pdbx_strand_id
1 'polypeptide(L)'
;MQEPKISIQTEIQVPSGKLVYQEFLDEMKYGVATNAAVRAGVVAERESEILENAKNGIFSGFIGNSCPGVYRQGDRIIVGNDPDEEGYNRKKGDFGEKVGHIITDGGTYSFADLDNFLHQGGNLNKSTCEHQNPKVLEVTPGRYVLNHFYGFNTEQRNAGKVLYASIERSDRPLI
;
A
#
# COMPACT_ATOMS: atom_id res chain seq x y z
N MET A 1 -19.61 6.36 -14.67
CA MET A 1 -18.19 6.22 -14.29
C MET A 1 -17.67 4.95 -14.92
N GLN A 2 -16.56 4.98 -15.64
CA GLN A 2 -15.84 3.75 -15.98
C GLN A 2 -15.33 3.13 -14.69
N GLU A 3 -15.46 1.81 -14.54
CA GLU A 3 -14.86 1.11 -13.41
C GLU A 3 -13.33 1.27 -13.48
N PRO A 4 -12.69 1.54 -12.33
CA PRO A 4 -11.24 1.68 -12.30
C PRO A 4 -10.60 0.35 -12.73
N LYS A 5 -9.75 0.41 -13.76
CA LYS A 5 -9.11 -0.77 -14.33
C LYS A 5 -7.93 -1.18 -13.44
N ILE A 6 -7.82 -2.47 -13.14
CA ILE A 6 -6.60 -3.04 -12.53
C ILE A 6 -5.44 -2.79 -13.47
N SER A 7 -4.35 -2.30 -12.91
CA SER A 7 -3.24 -1.80 -13.67
C SER A 7 -1.95 -2.58 -13.44
N ILE A 8 -1.60 -2.77 -12.17
CA ILE A 8 -0.44 -3.52 -11.72
C ILE A 8 -0.93 -4.48 -10.65
N GLN A 9 -0.57 -5.74 -10.83
CA GLN A 9 -0.81 -6.81 -9.87
C GLN A 9 0.53 -7.37 -9.41
N THR A 10 0.75 -7.41 -8.10
CA THR A 10 1.94 -8.03 -7.49
C THR A 10 1.54 -9.02 -6.42
N GLU A 11 2.45 -9.94 -6.08
CA GLU A 11 2.23 -10.96 -5.05
C GLU A 11 3.37 -10.94 -4.02
N ILE A 12 3.06 -11.17 -2.74
CA ILE A 12 4.04 -11.46 -1.69
C ILE A 12 3.58 -12.63 -0.81
N GLN A 13 4.52 -13.24 -0.10
CA GLN A 13 4.24 -14.24 0.94
C GLN A 13 4.19 -13.57 2.31
N VAL A 14 3.22 -13.96 3.14
CA VAL A 14 3.05 -13.49 4.52
C VAL A 14 2.95 -14.68 5.48
N PRO A 15 4.03 -15.47 5.64
CA PRO A 15 4.01 -16.65 6.52
C PRO A 15 3.86 -16.29 8.00
N SER A 16 4.26 -15.09 8.43
CA SER A 16 4.19 -14.67 9.83
C SER A 16 2.75 -14.41 10.31
N GLY A 17 1.80 -14.28 9.37
CA GLY A 17 0.46 -13.79 9.67
C GLY A 17 0.43 -12.32 10.08
N LYS A 18 1.49 -11.55 9.80
CA LYS A 18 1.58 -10.12 10.17
C LYS A 18 2.11 -9.31 9.00
N LEU A 19 1.33 -8.31 8.60
CA LEU A 19 1.75 -7.28 7.66
C LEU A 19 2.22 -6.05 8.41
N VAL A 20 3.47 -5.66 8.18
CA VAL A 20 4.01 -4.37 8.62
C VAL A 20 3.74 -3.35 7.52
N TYR A 21 3.31 -2.15 7.88
CA TYR A 21 3.06 -1.08 6.93
C TYR A 21 3.47 0.30 7.45
N GLN A 22 3.92 1.15 6.53
CA GLN A 22 4.25 2.57 6.74
C GLN A 22 4.47 3.25 5.38
N GLU A 23 4.85 4.53 5.42
CA GLU A 23 5.46 5.21 4.30
C GLU A 23 6.92 4.74 4.14
N PHE A 24 7.33 4.48 2.89
CA PHE A 24 8.69 4.08 2.47
C PHE A 24 9.35 2.95 3.29
N LEU A 25 8.78 1.73 3.33
CA LEU A 25 9.56 0.56 3.82
C LEU A 25 10.76 0.26 2.90
N ASP A 26 10.62 0.56 1.62
CA ASP A 26 11.57 0.30 0.54
C ASP A 26 12.83 1.19 0.59
N GLU A 27 12.68 2.51 0.78
CA GLU A 27 13.83 3.43 0.86
C GLU A 27 14.74 3.15 2.05
N MET A 28 14.15 2.66 3.15
CA MET A 28 14.86 2.64 4.41
C MET A 28 15.87 1.49 4.53
N LYS A 29 15.70 0.39 3.77
CA LYS A 29 16.63 -0.77 3.83
C LYS A 29 16.72 -1.66 2.59
N TYR A 30 15.81 -1.56 1.61
CA TYR A 30 15.88 -2.41 0.41
C TYR A 30 16.73 -1.81 -0.72
N GLY A 31 17.36 -0.65 -0.47
CA GLY A 31 18.26 0.00 -1.43
C GLY A 31 17.57 0.55 -2.68
N VAL A 32 16.24 0.51 -2.72
CA VAL A 32 15.44 1.09 -3.79
C VAL A 32 15.30 2.59 -3.49
N ALA A 33 16.18 3.39 -4.08
CA ALA A 33 16.13 4.84 -3.94
C ALA A 33 14.94 5.38 -4.76
N THR A 34 13.83 5.69 -4.10
CA THR A 34 12.78 6.50 -4.72
C THR A 34 13.35 7.91 -4.90
N ASN A 35 13.55 8.30 -6.15
CA ASN A 35 14.15 9.59 -6.48
C ASN A 35 13.24 10.73 -5.98
N ALA A 36 13.75 11.67 -5.18
CA ALA A 36 12.92 12.71 -4.54
C ALA A 36 12.15 13.61 -5.54
N ALA A 37 12.58 13.68 -6.80
CA ALA A 37 11.90 14.39 -7.89
C ALA A 37 10.59 13.73 -8.38
N VAL A 38 10.28 12.54 -7.86
CA VAL A 38 9.21 11.62 -8.33
C VAL A 38 7.88 11.80 -7.61
N ARG A 39 7.85 12.67 -6.59
CA ARG A 39 6.69 12.97 -5.74
C ARG A 39 5.44 13.51 -6.49
N ALA A 40 5.48 13.58 -7.83
CA ALA A 40 4.45 14.14 -8.70
C ALA A 40 3.48 13.11 -9.35
N GLY A 41 3.60 11.80 -9.06
CA GLY A 41 2.44 10.90 -9.10
C GLY A 41 1.92 10.42 -10.46
N VAL A 42 2.68 9.56 -11.14
CA VAL A 42 2.12 8.64 -12.15
C VAL A 42 2.63 7.23 -11.87
N VAL A 43 1.74 6.35 -11.41
CA VAL A 43 2.13 5.00 -10.98
C VAL A 43 2.56 4.11 -12.16
N ALA A 44 2.07 4.40 -13.37
CA ALA A 44 2.53 3.73 -14.60
C ALA A 44 4.03 3.95 -14.86
N GLU A 45 4.60 5.08 -14.45
CA GLU A 45 6.04 5.36 -14.57
C GLU A 45 6.87 4.62 -13.50
N ARG A 46 6.20 3.94 -12.56
CA ARG A 46 6.79 3.26 -11.39
C ARG A 46 6.58 1.76 -11.40
N GLU A 47 6.02 1.21 -12.47
CA GLU A 47 5.71 -0.21 -12.56
C GLU A 47 6.94 -1.09 -12.29
N SER A 48 8.09 -0.75 -12.87
CA SER A 48 9.35 -1.47 -12.67
C SER A 48 9.78 -1.52 -11.19
N GLU A 49 9.61 -0.41 -10.45
CA GLU A 49 9.96 -0.31 -9.03
C GLU A 49 8.99 -1.12 -8.16
N ILE A 50 7.69 -1.04 -8.47
CA ILE A 50 6.65 -1.82 -7.78
C ILE A 50 6.87 -3.33 -8.00
N LEU A 51 7.21 -3.73 -9.22
CA LEU A 51 7.54 -5.12 -9.55
C LEU A 51 8.82 -5.59 -8.85
N GLU A 52 9.85 -4.75 -8.78
CA GLU A 52 11.11 -5.09 -8.10
C GLU A 52 10.92 -5.20 -6.58
N ASN A 53 10.19 -4.27 -5.97
CA ASN A 53 9.82 -4.34 -4.56
C ASN A 53 9.05 -5.63 -4.23
N ALA A 54 8.14 -6.04 -5.10
CA ALA A 54 7.40 -7.29 -4.93
C ALA A 54 8.31 -8.52 -4.92
N LYS A 55 9.36 -8.57 -5.76
CA LYS A 55 10.36 -9.65 -5.72
C LYS A 55 11.10 -9.71 -4.38
N ASN A 56 11.24 -8.57 -3.71
CA ASN A 56 11.85 -8.46 -2.38
C ASN A 56 10.86 -8.67 -1.23
N GLY A 57 9.63 -9.12 -1.52
CA GLY A 57 8.60 -9.39 -0.52
C GLY A 57 7.93 -8.13 0.03
N ILE A 58 7.93 -7.03 -0.75
CA ILE A 58 7.32 -5.75 -0.39
C ILE A 58 6.23 -5.41 -1.39
N PHE A 59 5.05 -5.10 -0.88
CA PHE A 59 4.05 -4.35 -1.61
C PHE A 59 4.32 -2.87 -1.48
N SER A 60 4.50 -2.16 -2.59
CA SER A 60 4.57 -0.69 -2.58
C SER A 60 3.62 -0.10 -3.61
N GLY A 61 3.19 1.13 -3.36
CA GLY A 61 2.35 1.88 -4.27
C GLY A 61 2.30 3.36 -3.92
N PHE A 62 1.60 4.11 -4.76
CA PHE A 62 1.45 5.57 -4.63
C PHE A 62 -0.03 5.91 -4.61
N ILE A 63 -0.58 6.45 -3.52
CA ILE A 63 -2.01 6.83 -3.45
C ILE A 63 -2.23 8.29 -3.82
N GLY A 64 -1.16 9.07 -3.99
CA GLY A 64 -1.23 10.42 -4.54
C GLY A 64 -2.09 11.40 -3.71
N ASN A 65 -2.40 11.01 -2.48
CA ASN A 65 -3.06 11.79 -1.44
C ASN A 65 -2.16 11.88 -0.20
N SER A 66 -2.53 12.73 0.75
CA SER A 66 -1.90 12.77 2.07
C SER A 66 -2.61 11.81 3.02
N CYS A 67 -1.85 10.92 3.63
CA CYS A 67 -2.24 10.08 4.76
C CYS A 67 -3.39 9.08 4.51
N PRO A 68 -3.26 8.14 3.54
CA PRO A 68 -4.31 7.18 3.23
C PRO A 68 -4.68 6.30 4.42
N GLY A 69 -5.97 5.97 4.52
CA GLY A 69 -6.49 5.00 5.47
C GLY A 69 -6.16 3.57 5.07
N VAL A 70 -6.03 2.71 6.08
CA VAL A 70 -5.95 1.25 5.93
C VAL A 70 -7.24 0.66 6.49
N TYR A 71 -7.95 -0.07 5.66
CA TYR A 71 -9.27 -0.63 5.95
C TYR A 71 -9.27 -2.15 5.83
N ARG A 72 -10.12 -2.80 6.61
CA ARG A 72 -10.29 -4.26 6.64
C ARG A 72 -11.72 -4.63 6.30
N GLN A 73 -11.85 -5.58 5.37
CA GLN A 73 -13.11 -6.18 4.95
C GLN A 73 -12.93 -7.70 4.86
N GLY A 74 -13.07 -8.41 5.99
CA GLY A 74 -12.69 -9.83 6.07
C GLY A 74 -11.18 -10.01 5.89
N ASP A 75 -10.76 -10.92 5.00
CA ASP A 75 -9.36 -11.15 4.62
C ASP A 75 -8.82 -10.12 3.60
N ARG A 76 -9.68 -9.20 3.12
CA ARG A 76 -9.30 -8.12 2.23
C ARG A 76 -8.85 -6.90 3.02
N ILE A 77 -7.74 -6.30 2.58
CA ILE A 77 -7.26 -5.02 3.07
C ILE A 77 -7.37 -4.01 1.95
N ILE A 78 -7.80 -2.79 2.26
CA ILE A 78 -7.89 -1.69 1.31
C ILE A 78 -7.02 -0.54 1.82
N VAL A 79 -6.27 0.08 0.92
CA VAL A 79 -5.46 1.26 1.18
C VAL A 79 -5.97 2.36 0.26
N GLY A 80 -6.44 3.47 0.82
CA GLY A 80 -7.04 4.54 0.02
C GLY A 80 -7.46 5.75 0.84
N ASN A 81 -8.04 6.73 0.16
CA ASN A 81 -8.60 7.93 0.79
C ASN A 81 -9.69 7.57 1.82
N ASP A 82 -10.00 8.52 2.70
CA ASP A 82 -11.21 8.39 3.49
C ASP A 82 -12.41 8.36 2.52
N PRO A 83 -13.29 7.34 2.59
CA PRO A 83 -14.48 7.30 1.73
C PRO A 83 -15.41 8.50 1.95
N ASP A 84 -15.28 9.19 3.08
CA ASP A 84 -16.03 10.40 3.40
C ASP A 84 -15.33 11.70 2.87
N GLU A 85 -14.17 11.61 2.21
CA GLU A 85 -13.51 12.77 1.57
C GLU A 85 -14.21 13.21 0.28
N GLU A 86 -14.32 14.53 0.11
CA GLU A 86 -14.93 15.15 -1.06
C GLU A 86 -14.22 14.72 -2.36
N GLY A 87 -14.99 14.32 -3.38
CA GLY A 87 -14.46 13.82 -4.66
C GLY A 87 -14.15 12.32 -4.70
N TYR A 88 -14.34 11.59 -3.59
CA TYR A 88 -14.20 10.14 -3.53
C TYR A 88 -15.57 9.45 -3.52
N ASN A 89 -16.04 8.99 -4.69
CA ASN A 89 -17.36 8.34 -4.85
C ASN A 89 -17.37 6.87 -4.37
N ARG A 90 -16.84 6.56 -3.19
CA ARG A 90 -16.95 5.23 -2.55
C ARG A 90 -17.64 5.39 -1.21
N LYS A 91 -18.60 4.51 -0.91
CA LYS A 91 -19.24 4.52 0.40
C LYS A 91 -18.31 3.85 1.41
N LYS A 92 -18.34 4.30 2.66
CA LYS A 92 -17.59 3.67 3.76
C LYS A 92 -17.80 2.15 3.87
N GLY A 93 -19.01 1.68 3.56
CA GLY A 93 -19.33 0.24 3.51
C GLY A 93 -18.54 -0.55 2.47
N ASP A 94 -18.01 0.10 1.43
CA ASP A 94 -17.21 -0.55 0.39
C ASP A 94 -15.80 -0.90 0.88
N PHE A 95 -15.31 -0.20 1.92
CA PHE A 95 -13.93 -0.33 2.42
C PHE A 95 -13.85 -1.16 3.71
N GLY A 96 -14.94 -1.24 4.46
CA GLY A 96 -14.99 -1.95 5.75
C GLY A 96 -14.53 -1.07 6.92
N GLU A 97 -13.93 -1.70 7.94
CA GLU A 97 -13.50 -1.02 9.15
C GLU A 97 -12.11 -0.38 8.96
N LYS A 98 -11.96 0.89 9.37
CA LYS A 98 -10.65 1.56 9.37
C LYS A 98 -9.80 1.00 10.51
N VAL A 99 -8.75 0.26 10.19
CA VAL A 99 -7.82 -0.36 11.15
C VAL A 99 -6.53 0.45 11.33
N GLY A 100 -6.34 1.49 10.51
CA GLY A 100 -5.23 2.39 10.64
C GLY A 100 -5.18 3.45 9.54
N HIS A 101 -4.05 4.11 9.47
CA HIS A 101 -3.69 5.03 8.41
C HIS A 101 -2.18 4.99 8.23
N ILE A 102 -1.71 5.24 7.02
CA ILE A 102 -0.29 5.51 6.75
C ILE A 102 -0.15 7.03 6.79
N ILE A 103 0.83 7.54 7.51
CA ILE A 103 1.18 8.96 7.39
C ILE A 103 2.10 9.08 6.20
N THR A 104 1.75 9.94 5.25
CA THR A 104 2.54 10.11 4.04
C THR A 104 2.86 11.57 3.79
N ASP A 105 4.13 11.92 3.88
CA ASP A 105 4.64 13.21 3.38
C ASP A 105 4.97 13.14 1.87
N GLY A 106 5.13 11.92 1.33
CA GLY A 106 5.52 11.63 -0.06
C GLY A 106 4.48 10.87 -0.89
N GLY A 107 3.32 10.56 -0.33
CA GLY A 107 2.18 9.95 -1.04
C GLY A 107 2.38 8.48 -1.42
N THR A 108 3.30 7.78 -0.77
CA THR A 108 3.59 6.35 -0.98
C THR A 108 3.14 5.51 0.20
N TYR A 109 2.97 4.22 -0.04
CA TYR A 109 2.81 3.26 1.03
C TYR A 109 3.63 2.03 0.73
N SER A 110 3.94 1.29 1.79
CA SER A 110 4.56 -0.02 1.67
C SER A 110 3.99 -0.99 2.71
N PHE A 111 3.90 -2.26 2.33
CA PHE A 111 3.59 -3.40 3.19
C PHE A 111 4.64 -4.50 3.01
N ALA A 112 5.00 -5.19 4.08
CA ALA A 112 5.84 -6.39 4.02
C ALA A 112 5.41 -7.39 5.11
N ASP A 113 5.77 -8.65 4.93
CA ASP A 113 5.72 -9.62 6.03
C ASP A 113 6.63 -9.18 7.19
N LEU A 114 6.20 -9.37 8.44
CA LEU A 114 6.95 -8.94 9.61
C LEU A 114 8.33 -9.60 9.70
N ASP A 115 8.42 -10.90 9.44
CA ASP A 115 9.69 -11.62 9.57
C ASP A 115 10.66 -11.17 8.46
N ASN A 116 10.16 -10.96 7.23
CA ASN A 116 10.95 -10.36 6.16
C ASN A 116 11.42 -8.95 6.55
N PHE A 117 10.53 -8.10 7.07
CA PHE A 117 10.88 -6.75 7.52
C PHE A 117 11.98 -6.76 8.60
N LEU A 118 11.85 -7.61 9.62
CA LEU A 118 12.84 -7.72 10.69
C LEU A 118 14.17 -8.31 10.18
N HIS A 119 14.13 -9.32 9.31
CA HIS A 119 15.32 -9.92 8.69
C HIS A 119 16.14 -8.89 7.91
N GLN A 120 15.47 -7.95 7.25
CA GLN A 120 16.09 -6.84 6.51
C GLN A 120 16.55 -5.68 7.44
N GLY A 121 16.54 -5.89 8.75
CA GLY A 121 16.96 -4.91 9.75
C GLY A 121 15.90 -3.86 10.09
N GLY A 122 14.63 -4.17 9.84
CA GLY A 122 13.48 -3.36 10.24
C GLY A 122 13.40 -3.17 11.76
N ASN A 123 12.89 -2.02 12.18
CA ASN A 123 12.68 -1.69 13.59
C ASN A 123 11.30 -1.04 13.76
N LEU A 124 10.45 -1.64 14.60
CA LEU A 124 9.10 -1.14 14.90
C LEU A 124 9.10 0.15 15.74
N ASN A 125 10.22 0.49 16.39
CA ASN A 125 10.37 1.65 17.27
C ASN A 125 11.38 2.67 16.69
N LYS A 126 11.40 2.82 15.36
CA LYS A 126 12.45 3.55 14.65
C LYS A 126 12.41 5.07 14.89
N SER A 127 11.22 5.64 15.07
CA SER A 127 11.04 7.09 15.24
C SER A 127 10.63 7.43 16.67
N THR A 128 11.11 8.58 17.14
CA THR A 128 10.61 9.22 18.36
C THR A 128 9.21 9.79 18.16
N CYS A 129 8.81 10.02 16.91
CA CYS A 129 7.43 10.32 16.56
C CYS A 129 6.68 8.99 16.34
N GLU A 130 5.86 8.60 17.33
CA GLU A 130 5.08 7.35 17.32
C GLU A 130 4.27 7.16 16.03
N HIS A 131 3.75 8.25 15.48
CA HIS A 131 2.94 8.26 14.28
C HIS A 131 3.71 7.88 13.00
N GLN A 132 5.04 7.92 13.03
CA GLN A 132 5.94 7.52 11.94
C GLN A 132 6.50 6.10 12.13
N ASN A 133 6.15 5.41 13.21
CA ASN A 133 6.58 4.04 13.41
C ASN A 133 5.83 3.08 12.49
N PRO A 134 6.49 2.01 12.00
CA PRO A 134 5.80 0.95 11.29
C PRO A 134 4.68 0.36 12.13
N LYS A 135 3.51 0.21 11.51
CA LYS A 135 2.33 -0.37 12.14
C LYS A 135 2.22 -1.84 11.72
N VAL A 136 1.64 -2.66 12.59
CA VAL A 136 1.47 -4.10 12.35
C VAL A 136 -0.02 -4.42 12.25
N LEU A 137 -0.35 -5.25 11.26
CA LEU A 137 -1.69 -5.72 10.99
C LEU A 137 -1.69 -7.25 10.98
N GLU A 138 -2.40 -7.87 11.93
CA GLU A 138 -2.58 -9.33 12.01
C GLU A 138 -3.46 -9.82 10.85
N VAL A 139 -3.00 -10.77 10.06
CA VAL A 139 -3.69 -11.34 8.89
C VAL A 139 -3.58 -12.87 8.90
N THR A 140 -4.42 -13.55 8.12
CA THR A 140 -4.27 -15.00 7.98
C THR A 140 -2.98 -15.32 7.22
N PRO A 141 -2.09 -16.22 7.71
CA PRO A 141 -0.88 -16.59 6.97
C PRO A 141 -1.19 -17.09 5.56
N GLY A 142 -0.39 -16.65 4.58
CA GLY A 142 -0.60 -17.06 3.20
C GLY A 142 0.01 -16.12 2.17
N ARG A 143 -0.35 -16.38 0.92
CA ARG A 143 -0.01 -15.52 -0.21
C ARG A 143 -1.04 -14.41 -0.33
N TYR A 144 -0.57 -13.21 -0.61
CA TYR A 144 -1.44 -12.07 -0.89
C TYR A 144 -1.15 -11.50 -2.27
N VAL A 145 -2.18 -10.88 -2.86
CA VAL A 145 -2.15 -10.21 -4.16
C VAL A 145 -2.50 -8.75 -3.92
N LEU A 146 -1.61 -7.85 -4.32
CA LEU A 146 -1.86 -6.42 -4.36
C LEU A 146 -2.40 -6.04 -5.74
N ASN A 147 -3.57 -5.41 -5.76
CA ASN A 147 -4.16 -4.84 -6.96
C ASN A 147 -4.21 -3.31 -6.83
N HIS A 148 -3.57 -2.61 -7.77
CA HIS A 148 -3.69 -1.15 -7.88
C HIS A 148 -4.86 -0.77 -8.80
N PHE A 149 -5.80 0.02 -8.28
CA PHE A 149 -6.93 0.55 -9.05
C PHE A 149 -6.70 2.02 -9.37
N TYR A 150 -6.51 2.31 -10.65
CA TYR A 150 -6.38 3.70 -11.12
C TYR A 150 -7.72 4.26 -11.55
N GLY A 151 -7.90 5.54 -11.30
CA GLY A 151 -8.97 6.33 -11.88
C GLY A 151 -8.44 7.59 -12.52
N PHE A 152 -9.05 7.96 -13.63
CA PHE A 152 -8.95 9.32 -14.16
C PHE A 152 -10.05 10.13 -13.51
N ASN A 153 -9.71 10.94 -12.50
CA ASN A 153 -10.56 12.07 -12.16
C ASN A 153 -10.23 13.18 -13.17
N THR A 154 -11.25 13.68 -13.87
CA THR A 154 -11.14 14.79 -14.83
C THR A 154 -10.84 16.13 -14.15
N GLU A 155 -10.99 16.21 -12.83
CA GLU A 155 -10.47 17.32 -12.05
C GLU A 155 -8.94 17.24 -11.97
N GLN A 156 -8.28 18.24 -12.57
CA GLN A 156 -6.86 18.29 -12.90
C GLN A 156 -5.88 17.94 -11.77
N ARG A 157 -6.30 17.90 -10.50
CA ARG A 157 -5.42 17.59 -9.36
C ARG A 157 -5.07 16.11 -9.19
N ASN A 158 -5.82 15.20 -9.82
CA ASN A 158 -5.72 13.76 -9.53
C ASN A 158 -5.56 12.83 -10.75
N ALA A 159 -5.23 13.36 -11.94
CA ALA A 159 -4.98 12.52 -13.10
C ALA A 159 -3.75 11.61 -12.88
N GLY A 160 -3.89 10.30 -13.05
CA GLY A 160 -2.78 9.33 -12.98
C GLY A 160 -2.47 8.73 -11.60
N LYS A 161 -3.31 8.99 -10.58
CA LYS A 161 -3.11 8.50 -9.20
C LYS A 161 -3.86 7.19 -8.92
N VAL A 162 -3.34 6.36 -7.99
CA VAL A 162 -4.13 5.25 -7.41
C VAL A 162 -5.28 5.84 -6.63
N LEU A 163 -6.50 5.44 -6.96
CA LEU A 163 -7.66 5.79 -6.14
C LEU A 163 -7.62 4.99 -4.83
N TYR A 164 -7.40 3.68 -4.96
CA TYR A 164 -7.14 2.77 -3.84
C TYR A 164 -6.38 1.55 -4.34
N ALA A 165 -5.75 0.86 -3.42
CA ALA A 165 -5.24 -0.48 -3.63
C ALA A 165 -6.00 -1.49 -2.78
N SER A 166 -6.11 -2.71 -3.25
CA SER A 166 -6.58 -3.84 -2.44
C SER A 166 -5.48 -4.88 -2.28
N ILE A 167 -5.36 -5.42 -1.09
CA ILE A 167 -4.51 -6.57 -0.78
C ILE A 167 -5.45 -7.71 -0.42
N GLU A 168 -5.44 -8.77 -1.21
CA GLU A 168 -6.38 -9.89 -1.11
C GLU A 168 -5.60 -11.18 -0.94
N ARG A 169 -6.05 -12.04 -0.04
CA ARG A 169 -5.45 -13.37 0.13
C ARG A 169 -5.73 -14.21 -1.11
N SER A 170 -4.70 -14.88 -1.60
CA SER A 170 -4.80 -15.84 -2.69
C SER A 170 -5.06 -17.24 -2.13
N ASP A 171 -5.93 -18.00 -2.78
CA ASP A 171 -6.15 -19.43 -2.47
C ASP A 171 -4.97 -20.31 -2.90
N ARG A 172 -3.95 -19.75 -3.58
CA ARG A 172 -2.75 -20.49 -3.98
C ARG A 172 -1.89 -20.82 -2.76
N PRO A 173 -1.36 -22.05 -2.66
CA PRO A 173 -0.50 -22.44 -1.55
C PRO A 173 0.81 -21.63 -1.48
N LEU A 174 1.40 -21.58 -0.28
CA LEU A 174 2.78 -21.15 -0.08
C LEU A 174 3.71 -22.11 -0.87
N ILE A 175 4.69 -21.57 -1.60
CA ILE A 175 5.71 -22.36 -2.33
C ILE A 175 6.92 -22.55 -1.43
#